data_AF-A0A7W2TPI6-F1
#
_entry.id   AF-A0A7W2TPI6-F1
#
_cell.length_a   1.000
_cell.length_b   1.000
_cell.length_c   1.000
_cell.angle_alpha   90.00
_cell.angle_beta   90.00
_cell.angle_gamma   90.00
#
_symmetry.space_group_name_H-M   'P 1'
#
loop_
_entity.id
_entity.type
_entity.pdbx_description
1 polymer ?
#
loop_
_entity_poly.entity_id
_entity_poly.type
_entity_poly.pdbx_seq_one_letter_code
_entity_poly.pdbx_strand_id
1 'polypeptide(L)'
;MKQKGFTLVEVMISLFIGGLILGGVMFTYLGMKLTTKDTMTIGEIQESGRLAINIMQRDIEQVGFWGTYYDDSFTAINTTVTSKVSGKDCVEGTNNGSFPDLTSSSNFRTIYAETAKSTSELNCIADVTKGTDILQLKFLQGNSQYNGITGTNSTTDNIDYFIAEQEQASFVTGKYTPTNINATIWPYSHHVYYISEQEYEVNNKKIKVPVLKRKRLVKGKMTTETIMEGVENMRFLFGLDTNSDSKVDTYKSAADITATEWENRKGILTVQLFLLIRSLEPDPGLKIKNKKYILGEGETPRELSFDDNYRRTVFTTTIRLSNVGGNLWKI
;
A
#
# COMPACT_ATOMS: atom_id res chain seq x y z
N MET A 1 9.07 59.98 52.81
CA MET A 1 8.55 60.01 51.42
C MET A 1 7.03 60.04 51.48
N LYS A 2 6.37 61.08 50.96
CA LYS A 2 4.89 61.14 50.91
C LYS A 2 4.41 60.25 49.75
N GLN A 3 3.72 59.14 50.05
CA GLN A 3 3.01 58.38 49.03
C GLN A 3 1.81 59.21 48.56
N LYS A 4 1.83 59.66 47.30
CA LYS A 4 0.65 60.21 46.63
C LYS A 4 -0.21 59.02 46.19
N GLY A 5 -1.45 58.96 46.66
CA GLY A 5 -2.41 57.92 46.27
C GLY A 5 -2.83 58.07 44.80
N PHE A 6 -3.37 56.99 44.21
CA PHE A 6 -3.85 56.95 42.84
C PHE A 6 -5.18 57.71 42.68
N THR A 7 -5.34 58.38 41.54
CA THR A 7 -6.63 58.98 41.18
C THR A 7 -7.56 57.92 40.58
N LEU A 8 -8.88 58.04 40.79
CA LEU A 8 -9.88 57.13 40.20
C LEU A 8 -9.73 57.04 38.67
N VAL A 9 -9.38 58.17 38.03
CA VAL A 9 -9.18 58.28 36.57
C VAL A 9 -7.94 57.50 36.11
N GLU A 10 -6.83 57.54 36.85
CA GLU A 10 -5.64 56.73 36.55
C GLU A 10 -5.95 55.23 36.58
N VAL A 11 -6.75 54.79 37.55
CA VAL A 11 -7.17 53.38 37.67
C VAL A 11 -8.07 52.97 36.49
N MET A 12 -8.98 53.84 36.06
CA MET A 12 -9.84 53.58 34.90
C MET A 12 -9.03 53.51 33.59
N ILE A 13 -8.07 54.42 33.39
CA ILE A 13 -7.22 54.44 32.20
C ILE A 13 -6.30 53.20 32.17
N SER A 14 -5.69 52.86 33.30
CA SER A 14 -4.81 51.68 33.38
C SER A 14 -5.55 50.36 33.18
N LEU A 15 -6.77 50.22 33.71
CA LEU A 15 -7.64 49.06 33.44
C LEU A 15 -8.06 48.98 31.97
N PHE A 16 -8.39 50.11 31.34
CA PHE A 16 -8.79 50.15 29.94
C PHE A 16 -7.63 49.76 29.02
N ILE A 17 -6.44 50.33 29.23
CA ILE A 17 -5.23 49.99 28.47
C ILE A 17 -4.81 48.54 28.72
N GLY A 18 -4.85 48.08 29.98
CA GLY A 18 -4.57 46.68 30.33
C GLY A 18 -5.52 45.71 29.63
N GLY A 19 -6.82 46.02 29.60
CA GLY A 19 -7.83 45.23 28.89
C GLY A 19 -7.58 45.17 27.38
N LEU A 20 -7.24 46.29 26.75
CA LEU A 20 -6.90 46.33 25.32
C LEU A 20 -5.67 45.47 24.98
N ILE A 21 -4.62 45.55 25.80
CA ILE A 21 -3.40 44.76 25.60
C ILE A 21 -3.71 43.27 25.77
N LEU A 22 -4.40 42.88 26.85
CA LEU A 22 -4.78 41.49 27.09
C LEU A 22 -5.69 40.95 25.98
N GLY A 23 -6.63 41.75 25.48
CA GLY A 23 -7.46 41.41 24.34
C GLY A 23 -6.63 41.13 23.09
N GLY A 24 -5.70 42.03 22.76
CA GLY A 24 -4.78 41.85 21.62
C GLY A 24 -3.94 40.57 21.73
N VAL A 25 -3.36 40.31 22.89
CA VAL A 25 -2.56 39.09 23.14
C VAL A 25 -3.42 37.82 23.06
N MET A 26 -4.66 37.86 23.54
CA MET A 26 -5.57 36.72 23.42
C MET A 26 -5.89 36.41 21.96
N PHE A 27 -6.16 37.42 21.13
CA PHE A 27 -6.42 37.23 19.71
C PHE A 27 -5.22 36.64 18.97
N THR A 28 -4.01 37.14 19.23
CA THR A 28 -2.80 36.58 18.61
C THR A 28 -2.52 35.16 19.06
N TYR A 29 -2.71 34.85 20.36
CA TYR A 29 -2.57 33.50 20.89
C TYR A 29 -3.54 32.51 20.24
N LEU A 30 -4.82 32.89 20.08
CA LEU A 30 -5.82 32.04 19.40
C LEU A 30 -5.45 31.81 17.93
N GLY A 31 -5.00 32.84 17.23
CA GLY A 31 -4.50 32.72 15.85
C GLY A 31 -3.34 31.73 15.75
N MET A 32 -2.33 31.87 16.63
CA MET A 32 -1.19 30.95 16.67
C MET A 32 -1.65 29.51 16.94
N LYS A 33 -2.52 29.28 17.93
CA LYS A 33 -3.02 27.93 18.27
C LYS A 33 -3.72 27.25 17.09
N LEU A 34 -4.56 27.98 16.36
CA LEU A 34 -5.22 27.47 15.16
C LEU A 34 -4.20 27.14 14.07
N THR A 35 -3.27 28.04 13.77
CA THR A 35 -2.22 27.81 12.77
C THR A 35 -1.33 26.61 13.13
N THR A 36 -1.00 26.42 14.42
CA THR A 36 -0.21 25.26 14.85
C THR A 36 -0.98 23.95 14.66
N LYS A 37 -2.27 23.88 15.03
CA LYS A 37 -3.09 22.67 14.80
C LYS A 37 -3.18 22.33 13.31
N ASP A 38 -3.39 23.34 12.46
CA ASP A 38 -3.43 23.16 11.00
C ASP A 38 -2.10 22.62 10.46
N THR A 39 -0.99 23.19 10.93
CA THR A 39 0.36 22.76 10.52
C THR A 39 0.63 21.32 10.95
N MET A 40 0.26 20.93 12.19
CA MET A 40 0.39 19.55 12.66
C MET A 40 -0.45 18.59 11.80
N THR A 41 -1.72 18.92 11.55
CA THR A 41 -2.63 18.08 10.77
C THR A 41 -2.11 17.86 9.34
N ILE A 42 -1.57 18.91 8.70
CA ILE A 42 -0.93 18.78 7.38
C ILE A 42 0.32 17.91 7.46
N GLY A 43 1.13 18.07 8.51
CA GLY A 43 2.30 17.24 8.76
C GLY A 43 1.94 15.75 8.87
N GLU A 44 0.93 15.41 9.66
CA GLU A 44 0.43 14.04 9.83
C GLU A 44 -0.04 13.42 8.51
N ILE A 45 -0.80 14.17 7.70
CA ILE A 45 -1.25 13.70 6.37
C ILE A 45 -0.05 13.41 5.46
N GLN A 46 0.97 14.28 5.47
CA GLN A 46 2.16 14.09 4.65
C GLN A 46 3.04 12.93 5.11
N GLU A 47 3.22 12.78 6.42
CA GLU A 47 3.97 11.64 6.98
C GLU A 47 3.27 10.32 6.65
N SER A 48 1.97 10.25 6.90
CA SER A 48 1.15 9.07 6.62
C SER A 48 1.20 8.70 5.13
N GLY A 49 1.12 9.70 4.25
CA GLY A 49 1.21 9.46 2.80
C GLY A 49 2.58 9.00 2.33
N ARG A 50 3.64 9.64 2.81
CA ARG A 50 5.00 9.22 2.46
C ARG A 50 5.27 7.80 2.94
N LEU A 51 4.85 7.46 4.16
CA LEU A 51 5.09 6.14 4.74
C LEU A 51 4.27 5.05 4.03
N ALA A 52 2.99 5.30 3.73
CA ALA A 52 2.15 4.36 2.98
C ALA A 52 2.72 4.07 1.59
N ILE A 53 3.12 5.12 0.85
CA ILE A 53 3.75 4.96 -0.47
C ILE A 53 5.05 4.18 -0.37
N ASN A 54 5.94 4.51 0.56
CA ASN A 54 7.23 3.83 0.69
C ASN A 54 7.08 2.33 0.98
N ILE A 55 6.12 1.95 1.83
CA ILE A 55 5.86 0.53 2.14
C ILE A 55 5.38 -0.21 0.89
N MET A 56 4.38 0.33 0.18
CA MET A 56 3.84 -0.32 -1.02
C MET A 56 4.85 -0.34 -2.15
N GLN A 57 5.59 0.75 -2.35
CA GLN A 57 6.63 0.84 -3.37
C GLN A 57 7.69 -0.23 -3.20
N ARG A 58 8.19 -0.45 -1.97
CA ARG A 58 9.21 -1.48 -1.71
C ARG A 58 8.74 -2.88 -2.08
N ASP A 59 7.46 -3.19 -1.82
CA ASP A 59 6.90 -4.50 -2.16
C ASP A 59 6.64 -4.64 -3.68
N ILE A 60 6.17 -3.58 -4.34
CA ILE A 60 5.92 -3.57 -5.79
C ILE A 60 7.23 -3.71 -6.58
N GLU A 61 8.30 -3.04 -6.15
CA GLU A 61 9.62 -3.12 -6.80
C GLU A 61 10.24 -4.54 -6.76
N GLN A 62 9.86 -5.36 -5.79
CA GLN A 62 10.35 -6.75 -5.66
C GLN A 62 9.61 -7.74 -6.56
N VAL A 63 8.48 -7.35 -7.15
CA VAL A 63 7.74 -8.22 -8.07
C VAL A 63 8.60 -8.56 -9.29
N GLY A 64 8.56 -9.84 -9.68
CA GLY A 64 9.30 -10.38 -10.82
C GLY A 64 10.68 -10.94 -10.48
N PHE A 65 11.22 -10.67 -9.29
CA PHE A 65 12.49 -11.27 -8.86
C PHE A 65 12.27 -12.70 -8.34
N TRP A 66 12.88 -13.68 -9.02
CA TRP A 66 12.79 -15.10 -8.69
C TRP A 66 14.16 -15.74 -8.40
N GLY A 67 15.10 -14.97 -7.84
CA GLY A 67 16.42 -15.48 -7.49
C GLY A 67 17.22 -15.90 -8.73
N THR A 68 17.75 -17.12 -8.71
CA THR A 68 18.52 -17.73 -9.81
C THR A 68 17.67 -18.59 -10.74
N TYR A 69 16.34 -18.48 -10.68
CA TYR A 69 15.44 -19.18 -11.58
C TYR A 69 15.31 -18.38 -12.89
N TYR A 70 15.71 -18.98 -14.00
CA TYR A 70 15.72 -18.31 -15.31
C TYR A 70 14.52 -18.64 -16.17
N ASP A 71 13.74 -19.65 -15.78
CA ASP A 71 12.65 -20.10 -16.60
C ASP A 71 11.52 -19.08 -16.63
N ASP A 72 10.95 -18.94 -17.81
CA ASP A 72 9.93 -17.94 -18.04
C ASP A 72 8.59 -18.38 -17.47
N SER A 73 8.36 -19.52 -16.80
CA SER A 73 7.04 -19.82 -16.19
C SER A 73 7.12 -20.90 -15.13
N PHE A 74 6.10 -21.01 -14.27
CA PHE A 74 5.95 -22.13 -13.35
C PHE A 74 5.01 -23.18 -13.95
N THR A 75 5.52 -24.38 -14.19
CA THR A 75 4.81 -25.51 -14.79
C THR A 75 5.03 -26.77 -13.99
N ALA A 76 4.23 -27.82 -14.23
CA ALA A 76 4.42 -29.12 -13.60
C ALA A 76 5.77 -29.80 -13.93
N ILE A 77 6.51 -29.32 -14.94
CA ILE A 77 7.80 -29.88 -15.36
C ILE A 77 8.97 -29.26 -14.57
N ASN A 78 8.88 -27.97 -14.28
CA ASN A 78 9.97 -27.19 -13.69
C ASN A 78 9.70 -26.74 -12.25
N THR A 79 8.48 -26.93 -11.73
CA THR A 79 8.09 -26.41 -10.43
C THR A 79 7.47 -27.50 -9.57
N THR A 80 7.87 -27.55 -8.29
CA THR A 80 7.17 -28.32 -7.26
C THR A 80 6.56 -27.37 -6.24
N VAL A 81 5.33 -27.66 -5.81
CA VAL A 81 4.63 -26.88 -4.78
C VAL A 81 4.24 -27.84 -3.66
N THR A 82 4.93 -27.72 -2.52
CA THR A 82 4.60 -28.49 -1.31
C THR A 82 3.90 -27.61 -0.27
N SER A 83 4.12 -26.29 -0.34
CA SER A 83 3.41 -25.32 0.47
C SER A 83 1.92 -25.30 0.18
N LYS A 84 1.11 -25.13 1.23
CA LYS A 84 -0.35 -25.04 1.13
C LYS A 84 -0.86 -23.93 2.01
N VAL A 85 -1.91 -23.27 1.55
CA VAL A 85 -2.63 -22.29 2.36
C VAL A 85 -3.76 -22.97 3.12
N SER A 86 -3.75 -22.80 4.43
CA SER A 86 -4.82 -23.20 5.34
C SER A 86 -5.91 -22.13 5.36
N GLY A 87 -7.11 -22.50 4.91
CA GLY A 87 -8.26 -21.60 4.89
C GLY A 87 -8.36 -20.83 3.57
N LYS A 88 -8.59 -19.52 3.66
CA LYS A 88 -8.84 -18.67 2.50
C LYS A 88 -7.55 -18.02 1.98
N ASP A 89 -7.30 -18.16 0.69
CA ASP A 89 -6.02 -17.83 0.03
C ASP A 89 -6.02 -16.50 -0.75
N CYS A 90 -7.05 -15.68 -0.58
CA CYS A 90 -7.16 -14.45 -1.34
C CYS A 90 -7.18 -14.72 -2.85
N VAL A 91 -8.13 -15.52 -3.34
CA VAL A 91 -8.18 -15.95 -4.75
C VAL A 91 -9.46 -15.45 -5.39
N GLU A 92 -9.32 -14.86 -6.58
CA GLU A 92 -10.41 -14.51 -7.49
C GLU A 92 -9.94 -14.56 -8.94
N GLY A 93 -10.43 -15.51 -9.71
CA GLY A 93 -9.98 -15.74 -11.08
C GLY A 93 -8.88 -16.79 -11.20
N THR A 94 -8.08 -16.68 -12.26
CA THR A 94 -7.15 -17.73 -12.70
C THR A 94 -5.76 -17.56 -12.09
N ASN A 95 -5.24 -18.64 -11.50
CA ASN A 95 -3.85 -18.81 -11.05
C ASN A 95 -3.25 -17.60 -10.30
N ASN A 96 -4.04 -16.97 -9.41
CA ASN A 96 -3.64 -15.80 -8.62
C ASN A 96 -3.62 -16.04 -7.10
N GLY A 97 -3.62 -17.30 -6.65
CA GLY A 97 -3.44 -17.65 -5.24
C GLY A 97 -2.02 -17.41 -4.74
N SER A 98 -1.75 -17.79 -3.49
CA SER A 98 -0.40 -17.69 -2.90
C SER A 98 0.62 -18.57 -3.59
N PHE A 99 0.21 -19.66 -4.23
CA PHE A 99 1.13 -20.58 -4.89
C PHE A 99 0.63 -20.89 -6.31
N PRO A 100 1.53 -21.21 -7.25
CA PRO A 100 1.12 -21.52 -8.61
C PRO A 100 0.28 -22.80 -8.65
N ASP A 101 -0.89 -22.71 -9.28
CA ASP A 101 -1.66 -23.88 -9.69
C ASP A 101 -1.03 -24.46 -10.96
N LEU A 102 -0.25 -25.54 -10.79
CA LEU A 102 0.47 -26.19 -11.88
C LEU A 102 -0.44 -26.98 -12.83
N THR A 103 -1.73 -27.11 -12.51
CA THR A 103 -2.74 -27.74 -13.38
C THR A 103 -3.47 -26.73 -14.26
N SER A 104 -3.33 -25.43 -13.95
CA SER A 104 -3.91 -24.34 -14.73
C SER A 104 -3.15 -24.12 -16.04
N SER A 105 -3.88 -23.84 -17.12
CA SER A 105 -3.31 -23.41 -18.40
C SER A 105 -2.95 -21.92 -18.44
N SER A 106 -3.33 -21.16 -17.40
CA SER A 106 -3.00 -19.74 -17.21
C SER A 106 -1.73 -19.60 -16.37
N ASN A 107 -0.93 -18.58 -16.70
CA ASN A 107 0.31 -18.29 -16.00
C ASN A 107 0.05 -17.88 -14.54
N PHE A 108 1.01 -18.18 -13.66
CA PHE A 108 0.96 -17.69 -12.28
C PHE A 108 1.05 -16.16 -12.23
N ARG A 109 0.02 -15.53 -11.65
CA ARG A 109 -0.10 -14.07 -11.59
C ARG A 109 0.61 -13.52 -10.35
N THR A 110 1.84 -13.05 -10.56
CA THR A 110 2.68 -12.45 -9.51
C THR A 110 2.15 -11.09 -9.05
N ILE A 111 1.47 -10.37 -9.94
CA ILE A 111 0.74 -9.14 -9.65
C ILE A 111 -0.68 -9.30 -10.17
N TYR A 112 -1.66 -8.90 -9.36
CA TYR A 112 -3.07 -8.89 -9.74
C TYR A 112 -3.77 -7.78 -8.98
N ALA A 113 -4.71 -7.09 -9.63
CA ALA A 113 -5.52 -6.09 -8.98
C ALA A 113 -6.94 -6.09 -9.50
N GLU A 114 -7.85 -5.59 -8.68
CA GLU A 114 -9.23 -5.35 -9.05
C GLU A 114 -9.80 -4.17 -8.27
N THR A 115 -10.89 -3.58 -8.78
CA THR A 115 -11.67 -2.59 -8.02
C THR A 115 -12.77 -3.30 -7.26
N ALA A 116 -12.83 -3.12 -5.94
CA ALA A 116 -13.84 -3.72 -5.08
C ALA A 116 -15.26 -3.26 -5.48
N LYS A 117 -16.11 -4.21 -5.88
CA LYS A 117 -17.52 -4.01 -6.25
C LYS A 117 -18.45 -4.25 -5.06
N SER A 118 -17.98 -5.04 -4.09
CA SER A 118 -18.69 -5.46 -2.89
C SER A 118 -17.82 -5.21 -1.63
N THR A 119 -18.33 -5.58 -0.46
CA THR A 119 -17.54 -5.52 0.79
C THR A 119 -16.73 -6.79 1.05
N SER A 120 -16.93 -7.85 0.26
CA SER A 120 -16.16 -9.09 0.32
C SER A 120 -15.59 -9.40 -1.05
N GLU A 121 -14.27 -9.54 -1.13
CA GLU A 121 -13.53 -9.72 -2.38
C GLU A 121 -12.39 -10.72 -2.16
N LEU A 122 -11.83 -11.26 -3.25
CA LEU A 122 -10.75 -12.24 -3.24
C LEU A 122 -11.04 -13.48 -2.38
N ASN A 123 -12.30 -13.79 -2.07
CA ASN A 123 -12.73 -14.78 -1.06
C ASN A 123 -12.26 -14.54 0.40
N CYS A 124 -11.12 -13.89 0.65
CA CYS A 124 -10.46 -13.78 1.95
C CYS A 124 -10.69 -12.44 2.67
N ILE A 125 -11.21 -11.44 1.96
CA ILE A 125 -11.53 -10.10 2.50
C ILE A 125 -13.04 -10.02 2.73
N ALA A 126 -13.45 -9.45 3.86
CA ALA A 126 -14.86 -9.35 4.26
C ALA A 126 -15.30 -7.92 4.62
N ASP A 127 -14.36 -6.96 4.61
CA ASP A 127 -14.54 -5.60 5.10
C ASP A 127 -13.89 -4.54 4.18
N VAL A 128 -13.78 -4.80 2.88
CA VAL A 128 -13.20 -3.81 1.94
C VAL A 128 -14.17 -2.66 1.66
N THR A 129 -13.63 -1.46 1.54
CA THR A 129 -14.38 -0.27 1.12
C THR A 129 -14.67 -0.34 -0.37
N LYS A 130 -15.95 -0.35 -0.75
CA LYS A 130 -16.39 -0.39 -2.16
C LYS A 130 -15.80 0.78 -2.96
N GLY A 131 -15.47 0.53 -4.22
CA GLY A 131 -14.89 1.54 -5.11
C GLY A 131 -13.45 1.93 -4.78
N THR A 132 -12.77 1.14 -3.94
CA THR A 132 -11.30 1.19 -3.77
C THR A 132 -10.66 0.01 -4.49
N ASP A 133 -9.40 0.14 -4.87
CA ASP A 133 -8.69 -0.97 -5.50
C ASP A 133 -8.07 -1.90 -4.46
N ILE A 134 -7.93 -3.16 -4.84
CA ILE A 134 -7.22 -4.20 -4.13
C ILE A 134 -6.02 -4.60 -4.99
N LEU A 135 -4.84 -4.75 -4.37
CA LEU A 135 -3.62 -5.17 -5.06
C LEU A 135 -3.02 -6.38 -4.38
N GLN A 136 -2.79 -7.44 -5.15
CA GLN A 136 -2.05 -8.63 -4.77
C GLN A 136 -0.64 -8.59 -5.36
N LEU A 137 0.35 -8.94 -4.53
CA LEU A 137 1.75 -9.00 -4.88
C LEU A 137 2.36 -10.28 -4.35
N LYS A 138 3.02 -11.04 -5.22
CA LYS A 138 3.82 -12.22 -4.87
C LYS A 138 5.26 -11.96 -5.29
N PHE A 139 6.17 -12.04 -4.33
CA PHE A 139 7.56 -11.68 -4.54
C PHE A 139 8.48 -12.38 -3.55
N LEU A 140 9.78 -12.32 -3.84
CA LEU A 140 10.82 -12.81 -2.94
C LEU A 140 11.43 -11.65 -2.15
N GLN A 141 11.70 -11.89 -0.87
CA GLN A 141 12.47 -10.95 -0.06
C GLN A 141 13.95 -11.09 -0.41
N GLY A 142 14.62 -9.97 -0.67
CA GLY A 142 15.99 -9.92 -1.20
C GLY A 142 17.13 -10.40 -0.28
N ASN A 143 16.87 -11.20 0.74
CA ASN A 143 17.90 -11.77 1.62
C ASN A 143 17.89 -13.32 1.54
N SER A 144 18.84 -13.90 0.78
CA SER A 144 18.97 -15.36 0.68
C SER A 144 19.28 -15.98 2.05
N GLN A 145 18.57 -17.04 2.41
CA GLN A 145 18.70 -17.77 3.68
C GLN A 145 19.66 -18.96 3.59
N TYR A 146 20.26 -19.17 2.42
CA TYR A 146 21.16 -20.29 2.19
C TYR A 146 22.36 -19.86 1.36
N ASN A 147 23.52 -20.40 1.74
CA ASN A 147 24.76 -20.33 0.97
C ASN A 147 25.47 -21.68 1.10
N GLY A 148 25.47 -22.45 0.02
CA GLY A 148 26.09 -23.78 -0.02
C GLY A 148 27.61 -23.77 0.04
N ILE A 149 28.26 -22.64 -0.28
CA ILE A 149 29.73 -22.49 -0.21
C ILE A 149 30.19 -22.35 1.25
N THR A 150 29.48 -21.53 2.03
CA THR A 150 29.76 -21.34 3.46
C THR A 150 29.04 -22.34 4.36
N GLY A 151 28.14 -23.15 3.81
CA GLY A 151 27.32 -24.12 4.55
C GLY A 151 26.29 -23.48 5.48
N THR A 152 25.98 -22.19 5.30
CA THR A 152 25.04 -21.47 6.17
C THR A 152 23.61 -21.71 5.68
N ASN A 153 22.74 -22.12 6.59
CA ASN A 153 21.30 -22.27 6.35
C ASN A 153 20.52 -21.68 7.52
N SER A 154 19.86 -20.55 7.30
CA SER A 154 19.04 -19.84 8.27
C SER A 154 17.53 -20.03 8.04
N THR A 155 17.15 -21.06 7.28
CA THR A 155 15.72 -21.40 7.14
C THR A 155 15.12 -21.81 8.48
N THR A 156 13.90 -21.36 8.72
CA THR A 156 13.16 -21.60 9.96
C THR A 156 11.83 -22.28 9.67
N ASP A 157 11.35 -23.03 10.64
CA ASP A 157 9.97 -23.52 10.62
C ASP A 157 9.04 -22.30 10.62
N ASN A 158 8.02 -22.28 9.76
CA ASN A 158 6.95 -21.27 9.63
C ASN A 158 7.10 -20.18 8.55
N ILE A 159 8.18 -20.18 7.78
CA ILE A 159 8.33 -19.27 6.64
C ILE A 159 8.15 -20.07 5.35
N ASP A 160 7.43 -19.48 4.41
CA ASP A 160 7.36 -20.00 3.04
C ASP A 160 8.62 -19.55 2.30
N TYR A 161 9.28 -20.49 1.63
CA TYR A 161 10.51 -20.28 0.90
C TYR A 161 10.33 -20.65 -0.56
N PHE A 162 10.99 -19.87 -1.42
CA PHE A 162 11.21 -20.22 -2.80
C PHE A 162 12.64 -20.70 -2.97
N ILE A 163 12.79 -21.91 -3.47
CA ILE A 163 14.08 -22.48 -3.85
C ILE A 163 14.23 -22.27 -5.33
N ALA A 164 15.24 -21.49 -5.70
CA ALA A 164 15.59 -21.23 -7.08
C ALA A 164 16.82 -22.06 -7.45
N GLU A 165 16.63 -22.98 -8.38
CA GLU A 165 17.70 -23.58 -9.18
C GLU A 165 17.58 -23.06 -10.62
N GLN A 166 18.54 -23.38 -11.49
CA GLN A 166 18.63 -22.77 -12.82
C GLN A 166 17.34 -22.97 -13.65
N GLU A 167 16.78 -24.18 -13.63
CA GLU A 167 15.58 -24.60 -14.40
C GLU A 167 14.55 -25.32 -13.51
N GLN A 168 14.73 -25.27 -12.19
CA GLN A 168 13.83 -25.91 -11.24
C GLN A 168 13.50 -24.93 -10.12
N ALA A 169 12.22 -24.88 -9.78
CA ALA A 169 11.69 -24.05 -8.71
C ALA A 169 10.96 -24.94 -7.70
N SER A 170 11.04 -24.58 -6.42
CA SER A 170 10.23 -25.24 -5.40
C SER A 170 9.67 -24.24 -4.41
N PHE A 171 8.37 -24.37 -4.12
CA PHE A 171 7.70 -23.67 -3.02
C PHE A 171 7.56 -24.63 -1.85
N VAL A 172 8.24 -24.30 -0.74
CA VAL A 172 8.24 -25.11 0.48
C VAL A 172 7.94 -24.26 1.71
N THR A 173 7.37 -24.87 2.73
CA THR A 173 7.12 -24.22 4.02
C THR A 173 8.02 -24.85 5.07
N GLY A 174 8.75 -24.02 5.81
CA GLY A 174 9.60 -24.44 6.92
C GLY A 174 11.04 -24.74 6.52
N LYS A 175 11.77 -25.39 7.44
CA LYS A 175 13.19 -25.67 7.25
C LYS A 175 13.42 -26.54 6.01
N TYR A 176 14.39 -26.14 5.18
CA TYR A 176 14.72 -26.86 3.95
C TYR A 176 16.23 -26.99 3.81
N THR A 177 16.69 -28.19 3.44
CA THR A 177 18.09 -28.46 3.14
C THR A 177 18.18 -28.87 1.67
N PRO A 178 18.73 -28.02 0.78
CA PRO A 178 18.84 -28.37 -0.63
C PRO A 178 19.89 -29.46 -0.83
N THR A 179 19.65 -30.34 -1.79
CA THR A 179 20.66 -31.30 -2.27
C THR A 179 21.68 -30.62 -3.19
N ASN A 180 21.26 -29.59 -3.91
CA ASN A 180 22.10 -28.78 -4.77
C ASN A 180 22.74 -27.62 -3.98
N ILE A 181 24.07 -27.59 -3.94
CA ILE A 181 24.82 -26.53 -3.25
C ILE A 181 24.67 -25.15 -3.92
N ASN A 182 24.30 -25.10 -5.20
CA ASN A 182 24.11 -23.88 -5.98
C ASN A 182 22.66 -23.35 -5.91
N ALA A 183 21.75 -24.06 -5.24
CA ALA A 183 20.40 -23.56 -5.03
C ALA A 183 20.43 -22.27 -4.21
N THR A 184 19.56 -21.32 -4.52
CA THR A 184 19.35 -20.13 -3.69
C THR A 184 17.97 -20.21 -3.03
N ILE A 185 17.90 -19.85 -1.74
CA ILE A 185 16.68 -19.98 -0.94
C ILE A 185 16.25 -18.61 -0.48
N TRP A 186 15.08 -18.17 -0.90
CA TRP A 186 14.58 -16.83 -0.62
C TRP A 186 13.27 -16.90 0.16
N PRO A 187 13.07 -16.06 1.19
CA PRO A 187 11.76 -15.95 1.83
C PRO A 187 10.74 -15.49 0.81
N TYR A 188 9.68 -16.28 0.64
CA TYR A 188 8.57 -15.99 -0.24
C TYR A 188 7.52 -15.14 0.49
N SER A 189 6.88 -14.21 -0.20
CA SER A 189 5.85 -13.36 0.38
C SER A 189 4.70 -13.13 -0.59
N HIS A 190 3.48 -13.28 -0.07
CA HIS A 190 2.25 -12.87 -0.74
C HIS A 190 1.56 -11.80 0.12
N HIS A 191 1.45 -10.59 -0.42
CA HIS A 191 0.81 -9.44 0.20
C HIS A 191 -0.44 -9.04 -0.58
N VAL A 192 -1.52 -8.71 0.13
CA VAL A 192 -2.75 -8.17 -0.46
C VAL A 192 -3.11 -6.87 0.26
N TYR A 193 -3.05 -5.75 -0.46
CA TYR A 193 -3.38 -4.42 0.02
C TYR A 193 -4.83 -4.06 -0.30
N TYR A 194 -5.56 -3.53 0.68
CA TYR A 194 -6.93 -3.07 0.52
C TYR A 194 -7.28 -1.99 1.55
N ILE A 195 -8.30 -1.18 1.25
CA ILE A 195 -8.83 -0.18 2.19
C ILE A 195 -10.03 -0.76 2.92
N SER A 196 -10.11 -0.49 4.22
CA SER A 196 -11.28 -0.83 5.05
C SER A 196 -11.57 0.30 6.03
N GLU A 197 -12.74 0.26 6.67
CA GLU A 197 -13.04 1.13 7.81
C GLU A 197 -12.77 0.38 9.12
N GLN A 198 -12.02 1.01 10.02
CA GLN A 198 -11.80 0.52 11.38
C GLN A 198 -12.49 1.45 12.38
N GLU A 199 -13.20 0.86 13.35
CA GLU A 199 -13.87 1.59 14.42
C GLU A 199 -12.93 1.75 15.62
N TYR A 200 -12.80 2.98 16.09
CA TYR A 200 -12.03 3.37 17.26
C TYR A 200 -12.98 3.97 18.29
N GLU A 201 -12.75 3.69 19.57
CA GLU A 201 -13.47 4.30 20.67
C GLU A 201 -12.59 5.37 21.32
N VAL A 202 -12.99 6.64 21.17
CA VAL A 202 -12.29 7.78 21.75
C VAL A 202 -13.29 8.55 22.60
N ASN A 203 -13.03 8.70 23.90
CA ASN A 203 -13.92 9.40 24.84
C ASN A 203 -15.39 8.90 24.77
N ASN A 204 -15.59 7.57 24.80
CA ASN A 204 -16.89 6.90 24.68
C ASN A 204 -17.65 7.19 23.37
N LYS A 205 -16.97 7.70 22.35
CA LYS A 205 -17.52 7.92 21.01
C LYS A 205 -16.86 6.98 20.02
N LYS A 206 -17.68 6.23 19.29
CA LYS A 206 -17.24 5.40 18.17
C LYS A 206 -16.97 6.28 16.95
N ILE A 207 -15.75 6.19 16.43
CA ILE A 207 -15.30 6.92 15.25
C ILE A 207 -14.81 5.90 14.24
N LYS A 208 -15.28 6.02 12.99
CA LYS A 208 -14.77 5.23 11.88
C LYS A 208 -13.65 5.96 11.18
N VAL A 209 -12.52 5.27 11.03
CA VAL A 209 -11.32 5.77 10.36
C VAL A 209 -11.00 4.81 9.22
N PRO A 210 -10.81 5.30 7.98
CA PRO A 210 -10.38 4.46 6.89
C PRO A 210 -8.91 4.11 7.09
N VAL A 211 -8.58 2.86 6.83
CA VAL A 211 -7.25 2.31 7.08
C VAL A 211 -6.80 1.50 5.88
N LEU A 212 -5.53 1.64 5.52
CA LEU A 212 -4.84 0.74 4.61
C LEU A 212 -4.49 -0.53 5.38
N LYS A 213 -5.08 -1.65 4.97
CA LYS A 213 -4.76 -2.97 5.49
C LYS A 213 -3.89 -3.74 4.51
N ARG A 214 -3.11 -4.66 5.06
CA ARG A 214 -2.36 -5.66 4.31
C ARG A 214 -2.69 -7.04 4.86
N LYS A 215 -3.06 -7.98 3.98
CA LYS A 215 -2.99 -9.40 4.31
C LYS A 215 -1.63 -9.95 3.87
N ARG A 216 -1.03 -10.79 4.71
CA ARG A 216 0.25 -11.44 4.45
C ARG A 216 0.11 -12.94 4.60
N LEU A 217 0.74 -13.68 3.70
CA LEU A 217 0.97 -15.10 3.91
C LEU A 217 2.03 -15.29 5.01
N VAL A 218 1.61 -15.88 6.12
CA VAL A 218 2.48 -16.25 7.25
C VAL A 218 2.04 -17.62 7.72
N LYS A 219 2.96 -18.58 7.84
CA LYS A 219 2.63 -19.95 8.30
C LYS A 219 1.57 -20.63 7.43
N GLY A 220 1.60 -20.43 6.11
CA GLY A 220 0.57 -20.95 5.22
C GLY A 220 -0.83 -20.39 5.52
N LYS A 221 -0.96 -19.20 6.11
CA LYS A 221 -2.26 -18.56 6.38
C LYS A 221 -2.22 -17.07 6.04
N MET A 222 -3.27 -16.58 5.39
CA MET A 222 -3.45 -15.15 5.14
C MET A 222 -3.86 -14.43 6.44
N THR A 223 -2.95 -13.62 6.96
CA THR A 223 -3.11 -12.86 8.21
C THR A 223 -3.21 -11.37 7.91
N THR A 224 -4.21 -10.68 8.49
CA THR A 224 -4.45 -9.25 8.29
C THR A 224 -3.67 -8.40 9.29
N GLU A 225 -3.11 -7.29 8.84
CA GLU A 225 -2.56 -6.21 9.66
C GLU A 225 -2.97 -4.83 9.12
N THR A 226 -2.99 -3.84 10.01
CA THR A 226 -3.21 -2.44 9.65
C THR A 226 -1.87 -1.77 9.40
N ILE A 227 -1.72 -1.11 8.25
CA ILE A 227 -0.47 -0.46 7.82
C ILE A 227 -0.48 1.02 8.10
N MET A 228 -1.59 1.70 7.75
CA MET A 228 -1.71 3.14 7.87
C MET A 228 -3.14 3.57 8.10
N GLU A 229 -3.34 4.56 8.96
CA GLU A 229 -4.63 5.20 9.20
C GLU A 229 -4.83 6.42 8.29
N GLY A 230 -6.09 6.78 8.03
CA GLY A 230 -6.42 7.94 7.21
C GLY A 230 -6.35 7.71 5.70
N VAL A 231 -5.92 6.53 5.22
CA VAL A 231 -5.96 6.20 3.79
C VAL A 231 -7.40 5.87 3.38
N GLU A 232 -8.06 6.80 2.70
CA GLU A 232 -9.49 6.76 2.41
C GLU A 232 -9.82 6.14 1.05
N ASN A 233 -8.94 6.30 0.06
CA ASN A 233 -9.08 5.64 -1.23
C ASN A 233 -7.71 5.28 -1.80
N MET A 234 -7.67 4.21 -2.58
CA MET A 234 -6.48 3.73 -3.27
C MET A 234 -6.87 3.32 -4.69
N ARG A 235 -6.05 3.72 -5.67
CA ARG A 235 -6.22 3.35 -7.06
C ARG A 235 -4.88 3.00 -7.71
N PHE A 236 -4.89 2.00 -8.58
CA PHE A 236 -3.75 1.60 -9.40
C PHE A 236 -4.04 1.77 -10.88
N LEU A 237 -3.07 2.34 -11.60
CA LEU A 237 -3.01 2.24 -13.07
C LEU A 237 -1.76 1.46 -13.47
N PHE A 238 -1.88 0.58 -14.44
CA PHE A 238 -0.80 -0.26 -14.92
C PHE A 238 -0.34 0.23 -16.29
N GLY A 239 0.95 0.52 -16.42
CA GLY A 239 1.57 0.87 -17.67
C GLY A 239 1.86 -0.37 -18.49
N LEU A 240 1.12 -0.53 -19.58
CA LEU A 240 1.20 -1.68 -20.47
C LEU A 240 2.10 -1.38 -21.68
N ASP A 241 2.93 -2.35 -22.03
CA ASP A 241 3.63 -2.50 -23.30
C ASP A 241 2.81 -3.43 -24.21
N THR A 242 2.25 -2.85 -25.26
CA THR A 242 1.35 -3.53 -26.19
C THR A 242 2.04 -3.98 -27.48
N ASN A 243 3.23 -3.45 -27.76
CA ASN A 243 4.01 -3.74 -28.96
C ASN A 243 5.34 -4.46 -28.69
N SER A 244 5.62 -4.78 -27.42
CA SER A 244 6.83 -5.47 -26.94
C SER A 244 8.14 -4.71 -27.18
N ASP A 245 8.11 -3.38 -27.27
CA ASP A 245 9.32 -2.55 -27.41
C ASP A 245 9.98 -2.17 -26.06
N SER A 246 9.47 -2.73 -24.96
CA SER A 246 9.87 -2.46 -23.58
C SER A 246 9.62 -1.03 -23.12
N LYS A 247 8.63 -0.36 -23.71
CA LYS A 247 8.12 0.94 -23.26
C LYS A 247 6.63 0.87 -22.96
N VAL A 248 6.18 1.77 -22.10
CA VAL A 248 4.77 1.91 -21.78
C VAL A 248 4.07 2.62 -22.93
N ASP A 249 3.10 1.95 -23.55
CA ASP A 249 2.23 2.50 -24.59
C ASP A 249 0.98 3.14 -24.00
N THR A 250 0.39 2.51 -22.97
CA THR A 250 -0.88 2.94 -22.39
C THR A 250 -0.97 2.64 -20.89
N TYR A 251 -1.81 3.40 -20.19
CA TYR A 251 -2.14 3.15 -18.79
C TYR A 251 -3.59 2.68 -18.69
N LYS A 252 -3.81 1.55 -18.01
CA LYS A 252 -5.15 1.01 -17.74
C LYS A 252 -5.40 0.86 -16.25
N SER A 253 -6.64 1.08 -15.83
CA SER A 253 -7.06 0.77 -14.48
C SER A 253 -7.18 -0.74 -14.27
N ALA A 254 -7.16 -1.19 -13.01
CA ALA A 254 -7.36 -2.60 -12.70
C ALA A 254 -8.65 -3.19 -13.31
N ALA A 255 -9.70 -2.38 -13.43
CA ALA A 255 -10.99 -2.78 -14.02
C ALA A 255 -10.95 -2.88 -15.56
N ASP A 256 -10.03 -2.17 -16.21
CA ASP A 256 -9.96 -2.06 -17.68
C ASP A 256 -8.95 -3.04 -18.30
N ILE A 257 -8.14 -3.72 -17.48
CA ILE A 257 -7.18 -4.74 -17.94
C ILE A 257 -7.91 -6.04 -18.24
N THR A 258 -7.76 -6.52 -19.47
CA THR A 258 -8.36 -7.76 -19.94
C THR A 258 -7.64 -8.99 -19.41
N ALA A 259 -8.31 -10.15 -19.45
CA ALA A 259 -7.68 -11.41 -19.03
C ALA A 259 -6.38 -11.71 -19.81
N THR A 260 -6.36 -11.48 -21.12
CA THR A 260 -5.16 -11.69 -21.96
C THR A 260 -4.01 -10.76 -21.59
N GLU A 261 -4.30 -9.51 -21.21
CA GLU A 261 -3.28 -8.57 -20.75
C GLU A 261 -2.71 -8.99 -19.39
N TRP A 262 -3.55 -9.52 -18.49
CA TRP A 262 -3.06 -10.14 -17.24
C TRP A 262 -2.20 -11.38 -17.48
N GLU A 263 -2.44 -12.13 -18.56
CA GLU A 263 -1.58 -13.26 -18.95
C GLU A 263 -0.23 -12.80 -19.53
N ASN A 264 -0.14 -11.57 -20.04
CA ASN A 264 1.09 -11.01 -20.57
C ASN A 264 2.03 -10.53 -19.46
N ARG A 265 2.82 -11.46 -18.93
CA ARG A 265 3.75 -11.20 -17.82
C ARG A 265 4.85 -10.21 -18.13
N LYS A 266 5.20 -10.00 -19.40
CA LYS A 266 6.20 -8.99 -19.82
C LYS A 266 5.56 -7.67 -20.23
N GLY A 267 4.22 -7.62 -20.30
CA GLY A 267 3.48 -6.46 -20.76
C GLY A 267 3.28 -5.40 -19.69
N ILE A 268 3.35 -5.71 -18.40
CA ILE A 268 3.20 -4.71 -17.34
C ILE A 268 4.60 -4.20 -16.92
N LEU A 269 4.88 -2.93 -17.20
CA LEU A 269 6.20 -2.34 -16.92
C LEU A 269 6.19 -1.37 -15.74
N THR A 270 5.07 -0.70 -15.49
CA THR A 270 4.94 0.27 -14.40
C THR A 270 3.60 0.15 -13.68
N VAL A 271 3.58 0.59 -12.43
CA VAL A 271 2.36 0.73 -11.61
C VAL A 271 2.33 2.16 -11.08
N GLN A 272 1.31 2.92 -11.46
CA GLN A 272 1.00 4.21 -10.85
C GLN A 272 0.08 3.98 -9.67
N LEU A 273 0.53 4.43 -8.50
CA LEU A 273 -0.20 4.34 -7.24
C LEU A 273 -0.77 5.72 -6.90
N PHE A 274 -2.08 5.79 -6.69
CA PHE A 274 -2.77 6.97 -6.18
C PHE A 274 -3.38 6.66 -4.80
N LEU A 275 -3.04 7.48 -3.81
CA LEU A 275 -3.60 7.40 -2.46
C LEU A 275 -4.31 8.70 -2.10
N LEU A 276 -5.57 8.61 -1.70
CA LEU A 276 -6.28 9.70 -1.06
C LEU A 276 -6.17 9.54 0.45
N ILE A 277 -5.57 10.52 1.11
CA ILE A 277 -5.35 10.49 2.55
C ILE A 277 -6.10 11.64 3.19
N ARG A 278 -6.81 11.32 4.27
CA ARG A 278 -7.59 12.28 5.06
C ARG A 278 -7.03 12.45 6.47
N SER A 279 -7.28 13.62 7.06
CA SER A 279 -7.06 13.82 8.49
C SER A 279 -7.89 12.84 9.32
N LEU A 280 -7.36 12.43 10.47
CA LEU A 280 -8.06 11.52 11.39
C LEU A 280 -9.21 12.25 12.11
N GLU A 281 -8.99 13.53 12.44
CA GLU A 281 -9.99 14.41 13.03
C GLU A 281 -10.62 15.36 11.99
N PRO A 282 -11.91 15.71 12.14
CA PRO A 282 -12.52 16.77 11.35
C PRO A 282 -11.96 18.13 11.77
N ASP A 283 -11.80 19.02 10.80
CA ASP A 283 -11.45 20.42 10.98
C ASP A 283 -12.72 21.30 10.93
N PRO A 284 -13.22 21.79 12.08
CA PRO A 284 -14.42 22.63 12.12
C PRO A 284 -14.30 23.95 11.35
N GLY A 285 -13.08 24.42 11.11
CA GLY A 285 -12.79 25.65 10.37
C GLY A 285 -12.75 25.46 8.85
N LEU A 286 -12.81 24.21 8.37
CA LEU A 286 -12.76 23.91 6.94
C LEU A 286 -14.05 24.38 6.24
N LYS A 287 -13.91 25.39 5.37
CA LYS A 287 -15.01 25.94 4.56
C LYS A 287 -15.05 25.40 3.13
N ILE A 288 -14.18 24.44 2.81
CA ILE A 288 -14.10 23.86 1.48
C ILE A 288 -15.16 22.78 1.36
N LYS A 289 -16.16 23.04 0.51
CA LYS A 289 -17.28 22.12 0.24
C LYS A 289 -17.19 21.61 -1.19
N ASN A 290 -17.47 20.33 -1.39
CA ASN A 290 -17.48 19.68 -2.72
C ASN A 290 -16.16 19.82 -3.51
N LYS A 291 -15.02 19.84 -2.82
CA LYS A 291 -13.72 19.76 -3.51
C LYS A 291 -13.60 18.39 -4.19
N LYS A 292 -13.29 18.42 -5.48
CA LYS A 292 -13.02 17.22 -6.27
C LYS A 292 -11.58 16.75 -6.06
N TYR A 293 -11.43 15.45 -5.86
CA TYR A 293 -10.17 14.73 -5.81
C TYR A 293 -10.15 13.72 -6.95
N ILE A 294 -9.13 13.79 -7.79
CA ILE A 294 -9.02 12.95 -8.99
C ILE A 294 -7.94 11.91 -8.73
N LEU A 295 -8.30 10.63 -8.89
CA LEU A 295 -7.37 9.50 -8.80
C LEU A 295 -7.29 8.83 -10.18
N GLY A 296 -6.08 8.77 -10.71
CA GLY A 296 -5.81 8.28 -12.06
C GLY A 296 -5.94 9.37 -13.12
N GLU A 297 -5.28 9.12 -14.24
CA GLU A 297 -5.30 9.92 -15.46
C GLU A 297 -5.85 9.06 -16.61
N GLY A 298 -6.30 9.67 -17.71
CA GLY A 298 -6.82 8.96 -18.88
C GLY A 298 -8.35 9.00 -19.03
N GLU A 299 -8.94 7.98 -19.67
CA GLU A 299 -10.35 7.97 -20.06
C GLU A 299 -11.33 7.70 -18.90
N THR A 300 -10.88 7.04 -17.83
CA THR A 300 -11.73 6.62 -16.70
C THR A 300 -11.25 7.13 -15.33
N PRO A 301 -10.96 8.44 -15.16
CA PRO A 301 -10.47 8.97 -13.87
C PRO A 301 -11.52 8.76 -12.77
N ARG A 302 -11.06 8.45 -11.55
CA ARG A 302 -11.96 8.34 -10.38
C ARG A 302 -12.05 9.71 -9.74
N GLU A 303 -13.18 10.38 -9.94
CA GLU A 303 -13.50 11.64 -9.26
C GLU A 303 -14.24 11.36 -7.96
N LEU A 304 -13.70 11.85 -6.84
CA LEU A 304 -14.31 11.77 -5.53
C LEU A 304 -14.60 13.19 -5.03
N SER A 305 -15.79 13.42 -4.52
CA SER A 305 -16.17 14.67 -3.85
C SER A 305 -16.79 14.38 -2.50
N PHE A 306 -16.44 15.20 -1.51
CA PHE A 306 -16.86 15.03 -0.13
C PHE A 306 -17.52 16.32 0.39
N ASP A 307 -18.55 16.14 1.21
CA ASP A 307 -19.25 17.22 1.91
C ASP A 307 -19.05 17.09 3.43
N ASP A 308 -17.81 16.82 3.84
CA ASP A 308 -17.42 16.74 5.23
C ASP A 308 -16.28 17.71 5.54
N ASN A 309 -15.85 17.69 6.79
CA ASN A 309 -14.86 18.62 7.31
C ASN A 309 -13.47 17.97 7.45
N TYR A 310 -13.16 16.95 6.66
CA TYR A 310 -11.84 16.32 6.70
C TYR A 310 -10.90 16.93 5.65
N ARG A 311 -9.68 17.27 6.08
CA ARG A 311 -8.63 17.70 5.15
C ARG A 311 -8.14 16.48 4.38
N ARG A 312 -7.98 16.61 3.07
CA ARG A 312 -7.47 15.52 2.23
C ARG A 312 -6.44 15.99 1.23
N THR A 313 -5.52 15.09 0.92
CA THR A 313 -4.48 15.26 -0.10
C THR A 313 -4.36 13.96 -0.89
N VAL A 314 -4.22 14.09 -2.20
CA VAL A 314 -3.88 12.96 -3.09
C VAL A 314 -2.36 12.89 -3.19
N PHE A 315 -1.81 11.71 -2.96
CA PHE A 315 -0.42 11.39 -3.23
C PHE A 315 -0.36 10.44 -4.42
N THR A 316 0.62 10.65 -5.29
CA THR A 316 0.84 9.81 -6.47
C THR A 316 2.32 9.45 -6.59
N THR A 317 2.59 8.23 -7.05
CA THR A 317 3.93 7.80 -7.45
C THR A 317 3.82 6.84 -8.64
N THR A 318 4.85 6.81 -9.49
CA THR A 318 4.98 5.82 -10.56
C THR A 318 6.13 4.90 -10.23
N ILE A 319 5.84 3.61 -10.10
CA ILE A 319 6.80 2.58 -9.71
C ILE A 319 7.11 1.73 -10.94
N ARG A 320 8.38 1.60 -11.30
CA ARG A 320 8.82 0.73 -12.38
C ARG A 320 9.04 -0.68 -11.84
N LEU A 321 8.53 -1.69 -12.56
CA LEU A 321 8.81 -3.09 -12.27
C LEU A 321 10.16 -3.47 -12.89
N SER A 322 11.22 -3.42 -12.08
CA SER A 322 12.60 -3.63 -12.56
C SER A 322 12.93 -5.08 -12.92
N ASN A 323 12.21 -6.04 -12.34
CA ASN A 323 12.42 -7.48 -12.56
C ASN A 323 11.38 -8.07 -13.53
N VAL A 324 10.65 -7.22 -14.24
CA VAL A 324 9.62 -7.60 -15.22
C VAL A 324 9.99 -6.98 -16.57
N GLY A 325 9.75 -7.73 -17.64
CA GLY A 325 10.10 -7.33 -19.00
C GLY A 325 11.32 -8.08 -19.54
N GLY A 326 11.43 -8.12 -20.87
CA GLY A 326 12.59 -8.70 -21.52
C GLY A 326 13.77 -7.76 -21.39
N ASN A 327 14.60 -7.92 -20.36
CA ASN A 327 15.96 -7.39 -20.39
C ASN A 327 16.73 -8.15 -21.49
N LEU A 328 16.51 -7.75 -22.75
CA LEU A 328 17.46 -7.94 -23.82
C LEU A 328 18.69 -7.17 -23.39
N TRP A 329 19.66 -7.87 -22.83
CA TRP A 329 21.03 -7.39 -22.77
C TRP A 329 21.40 -6.96 -24.19
N LYS A 330 21.34 -5.66 -24.46
CA LYS A 330 21.84 -5.08 -25.70
C LYS A 330 23.36 -5.10 -25.53
N ILE A 331 23.98 -6.16 -26.04
CA ILE A 331 25.43 -6.19 -26.30
C ILE A 331 25.71 -5.18 -27.41
#